data_AF-A0A834SC36-F1
#
_entry.id   AF-A0A834SC36-F1
#
_cell.length_a   1.000
_cell.length_b   1.000
_cell.length_c   1.000
_cell.angle_alpha   90.00
_cell.angle_beta   90.00
_cell.angle_gamma   90.00
#
_symmetry.space_group_name_H-M   'P 1'
#
loop_
_entity.id
_entity.type
_entity.pdbx_description
1 polymer ?
#
loop_
_entity_poly.entity_id
_entity_poly.type
_entity_poly.pdbx_seq_one_letter_code
_entity_poly.pdbx_strand_id
1 'polypeptide(L)'
;MAQRSATQLLSNEADIQLAISSINAHQIQGTRTAAVVYNVAETTLRRRRAGIPARRDCPPNSRKLTQREEEVIISYILQLDLRGFAPTYTAVRDMADKLLAARGGEQVGVNWPSTFVMGVSRNTLSHLDL
;
A
#
# COMPACT_ATOMS: atom_id res chain seq x y z
N MET A 1 27.80 -23.92 15.71
CA MET A 1 26.52 -23.30 15.26
C MET A 1 26.73 -21.80 15.22
N ALA A 2 26.90 -21.22 14.03
CA ALA A 2 27.18 -19.79 13.88
C ALA A 2 25.86 -19.01 13.88
N GLN A 3 25.74 -18.08 14.82
CA GLN A 3 24.65 -17.12 14.89
C GLN A 3 24.59 -16.33 13.56
N ARG A 4 23.50 -16.49 12.80
CA ARG A 4 23.12 -15.56 11.73
C ARG A 4 22.60 -14.29 12.38
N SER A 5 23.50 -13.53 12.98
CA SER A 5 23.22 -12.29 13.67
C SER A 5 22.75 -11.23 12.66
N ALA A 6 21.51 -10.77 12.83
CA ALA A 6 21.08 -9.41 12.51
C ALA A 6 21.32 -8.87 11.08
N THR A 7 21.29 -9.71 10.04
CA THR A 7 21.28 -9.27 8.62
C THR A 7 19.86 -9.34 8.05
N GLN A 8 18.88 -8.89 8.83
CA GLN A 8 17.61 -8.42 8.28
C GLN A 8 17.89 -7.03 7.68
N LEU A 9 18.74 -7.00 6.65
CA LEU A 9 18.97 -5.80 5.85
C LEU A 9 17.60 -5.42 5.32
N LEU A 10 17.03 -4.36 5.90
CA LEU A 10 15.98 -3.60 5.26
C LEU A 10 16.54 -3.20 3.89
N SER A 11 16.33 -4.01 2.86
CA SER A 11 16.43 -3.52 1.49
C SER A 11 15.42 -2.38 1.43
N ASN A 12 15.92 -1.16 1.53
CA ASN A 12 15.10 0.00 1.38
C ASN A 12 14.54 -0.06 -0.04
N GLU A 13 13.25 0.25 -0.18
CA GLU A 13 12.62 0.23 -1.50
C GLU A 13 13.38 1.13 -2.48
N ALA A 14 13.95 2.22 -1.98
CA ALA A 14 14.81 3.12 -2.73
C ALA A 14 15.99 2.38 -3.40
N ASP A 15 16.71 1.52 -2.68
CA ASP A 15 17.87 0.79 -3.21
C ASP A 15 17.46 -0.22 -4.28
N ILE A 16 16.29 -0.85 -4.08
CA ILE A 16 15.69 -1.76 -5.07
C ILE A 16 15.34 -0.99 -6.34
N GLN A 17 14.72 0.18 -6.23
CA GLN A 17 14.35 1.01 -7.38
C GLN A 17 15.58 1.56 -8.10
N LEU A 18 16.63 1.91 -7.36
CA LEU A 18 17.91 2.33 -7.93
C LEU A 18 18.58 1.19 -8.70
N ALA A 19 18.59 -0.02 -8.12
CA ALA A 19 19.10 -1.23 -8.79
C ALA A 19 18.33 -1.56 -10.08
N ILE A 20 17.00 -1.42 -10.08
CA ILE A 20 16.17 -1.60 -11.29
C ILE A 20 16.54 -0.56 -12.35
N SER A 21 16.65 0.71 -11.94
CA SER A 21 17.02 1.81 -12.82
C SER A 21 18.38 1.59 -13.47
N SER A 22 19.39 1.13 -12.72
CA SER A 22 20.73 0.87 -13.27
C SER A 22 20.79 -0.35 -14.21
N ILE A 23 19.94 -1.36 -13.99
CA ILE A 23 19.76 -2.46 -14.96
C ILE A 23 19.14 -1.93 -16.26
N ASN A 24 18.08 -1.13 -16.14
CA ASN A 24 17.37 -0.56 -17.28
C ASN A 24 18.23 0.43 -18.08
N ALA A 25 19.08 1.19 -17.40
CA ALA A 25 20.07 2.10 -17.99
C ALA A 25 21.33 1.37 -18.50
N HIS A 26 21.35 0.03 -18.45
CA HIS A 26 22.46 -0.82 -18.91
C HIS A 26 23.82 -0.58 -18.22
N GLN A 27 23.81 0.11 -17.08
CA GLN A 27 25.00 0.35 -16.25
C GLN A 27 25.49 -0.93 -15.57
N ILE A 28 24.56 -1.82 -15.21
CA ILE A 28 24.86 -3.11 -14.59
C ILE A 28 24.24 -4.23 -15.40
N GLN A 29 25.08 -5.21 -15.71
CA GLN A 29 24.66 -6.42 -16.41
C GLN A 29 24.14 -7.45 -15.42
N GLY A 30 22.83 -7.65 -15.46
CA GLY A 30 22.15 -8.74 -14.75
C GLY A 30 21.71 -8.42 -13.33
N THR A 31 20.60 -9.06 -12.94
CA THR A 31 19.94 -8.87 -11.64
C THR A 31 20.84 -9.28 -10.47
N ARG A 32 21.66 -10.33 -10.64
CA ARG A 32 22.54 -10.83 -9.58
C ARG A 32 23.66 -9.84 -9.24
N THR A 33 24.26 -9.23 -10.26
CA THR A 33 25.31 -8.23 -10.10
C THR A 33 24.75 -6.98 -9.43
N ALA A 34 23.59 -6.50 -9.87
CA ALA A 34 22.92 -5.36 -9.27
C ALA A 34 22.55 -5.62 -7.80
N ALA A 35 22.09 -6.84 -7.48
CA ALA A 35 21.78 -7.23 -6.11
C ALA A 35 23.01 -7.11 -5.17
N VAL A 36 24.20 -7.49 -5.65
CA VAL A 36 25.44 -7.35 -4.88
C VAL A 36 25.85 -5.88 -4.75
N VAL A 37 25.83 -5.11 -5.84
CA VAL A 37 26.24 -3.70 -5.85
C VAL A 37 25.39 -2.85 -4.91
N TYR A 38 24.08 -3.07 -4.92
CA TYR A 38 23.14 -2.32 -4.09
C TYR A 38 22.83 -2.99 -2.76
N ASN A 39 23.52 -4.10 -2.42
CA ASN A 39 23.31 -4.84 -1.17
C ASN A 39 21.83 -5.21 -0.92
N VAL A 40 21.12 -5.61 -1.97
CA VAL A 40 19.71 -6.04 -1.91
C VAL A 40 19.58 -7.53 -2.17
N ALA A 41 18.54 -8.16 -1.61
CA ALA A 41 18.27 -9.56 -1.89
C ALA A 41 17.88 -9.75 -3.37
N GLU A 42 18.58 -10.63 -4.10
CA GLU A 42 18.33 -10.91 -5.52
C GLU A 42 16.87 -11.32 -5.78
N THR A 43 16.28 -12.12 -4.89
CA THR A 43 14.89 -12.58 -5.01
C THR A 43 13.90 -11.42 -4.92
N THR A 44 14.15 -10.45 -4.03
CA THR A 44 13.36 -9.23 -3.90
C THR A 44 13.49 -8.36 -5.14
N LEU A 45 14.72 -8.12 -5.60
CA LEU A 45 14.99 -7.34 -6.80
C LEU A 45 14.31 -7.94 -8.05
N ARG A 46 14.38 -9.27 -8.21
CA ARG A 46 13.73 -9.98 -9.31
C ARG A 46 12.21 -9.84 -9.28
N ARG A 47 11.59 -9.99 -8.10
CA ARG A 47 10.13 -9.80 -7.92
C ARG A 47 9.70 -8.38 -8.29
N ARG A 48 10.48 -7.39 -7.88
CA ARG A 48 10.19 -5.97 -8.11
C ARG A 48 10.31 -5.59 -9.56
N ARG A 49 11.34 -6.08 -10.23
CA ARG A 49 11.50 -5.95 -11.69
C ARG A 49 10.38 -6.65 -12.48
N ALA A 50 9.79 -7.71 -11.92
CA ALA A 50 8.61 -8.36 -12.48
C ALA A 50 7.28 -7.63 -12.17
N GLY A 51 7.33 -6.45 -11.56
CA GLY A 51 6.16 -5.63 -11.24
C GLY A 51 5.42 -6.04 -9.97
N ILE A 52 5.99 -6.90 -9.12
CA ILE A 52 5.38 -7.28 -7.84
C ILE A 52 5.69 -6.17 -6.81
N PRO A 53 4.67 -5.44 -6.32
CA PRO A 53 4.88 -4.34 -5.38
C PRO A 53 5.16 -4.86 -3.96
N ALA A 54 5.47 -3.96 -3.05
CA ALA A 54 5.78 -4.32 -1.68
C ALA A 54 4.54 -4.83 -1.01
N ARG A 55 4.69 -5.69 0.00
CA ARG A 55 3.53 -6.06 0.82
C ARG A 55 2.84 -4.84 1.45
N ARG A 56 3.60 -3.77 1.76
CA ARG A 56 3.06 -2.49 2.27
C ARG A 56 2.28 -1.69 1.23
N ASP A 57 2.58 -1.87 -0.05
CA ASP A 57 1.93 -1.17 -1.16
C ASP A 57 0.78 -2.04 -1.75
N CYS A 58 0.78 -3.34 -1.47
CA CYS A 58 -0.31 -4.24 -1.85
C CYS A 58 -1.57 -3.98 -1.01
N PRO A 59 -2.76 -3.99 -1.65
CA PRO A 59 -4.00 -3.96 -0.91
C PRO A 59 -4.13 -5.19 0.03
N PRO A 60 -4.70 -5.02 1.24
CA PRO A 60 -4.95 -6.13 2.15
C PRO A 60 -5.89 -7.16 1.52
N ASN A 61 -5.61 -8.45 1.68
CA ASN A 61 -6.46 -9.52 1.15
C ASN A 61 -7.88 -9.52 1.76
N SER A 62 -8.07 -8.87 2.91
CA SER A 62 -9.35 -8.72 3.61
C SER A 62 -10.14 -7.47 3.19
N ARG A 63 -9.74 -6.77 2.11
CA ARG A 63 -10.49 -5.64 1.56
C ARG A 63 -11.88 -6.11 1.13
N LYS A 64 -12.90 -5.73 1.91
CA LYS A 64 -14.31 -5.92 1.53
C LYS A 64 -14.72 -4.93 0.44
N LEU A 65 -14.16 -3.73 0.43
CA LEU A 65 -14.49 -2.70 -0.56
C LEU A 65 -13.52 -2.74 -1.75
N THR A 66 -14.05 -2.42 -2.92
CA THR A 66 -13.32 -2.15 -4.14
C THR A 66 -12.65 -0.78 -4.07
N GLN A 67 -11.61 -0.57 -4.87
CA GLN A 67 -10.92 0.72 -4.98
C GLN A 67 -11.89 1.90 -5.20
N ARG A 68 -12.87 1.73 -6.09
CA ARG A 68 -13.87 2.76 -6.41
C ARG A 68 -14.78 3.08 -5.24
N GLU A 69 -15.22 2.06 -4.49
CA GLU A 69 -16.05 2.27 -3.30
C GLU A 69 -15.27 3.01 -2.21
N GLU A 70 -13.98 2.71 -2.04
CA GLU A 70 -13.13 3.45 -1.11
C GLU A 70 -12.94 4.92 -1.52
N GLU A 71 -12.74 5.20 -2.81
CA GLU A 71 -12.66 6.57 -3.36
C GLU A 71 -13.96 7.36 -3.11
N VAL A 72 -15.12 6.71 -3.24
CA VAL A 72 -16.43 7.31 -2.92
C VAL A 72 -16.51 7.65 -1.43
N ILE A 73 -16.07 6.76 -0.54
CA ILE A 73 -16.06 7.03 0.91
C ILE A 73 -15.09 8.16 1.27
N ILE A 74 -13.89 8.20 0.66
CA ILE A 74 -12.93 9.30 0.88
C ILE A 74 -13.54 10.63 0.43
N SER A 75 -14.16 10.66 -0.76
CA SER A 75 -14.83 11.84 -1.27
C SER A 75 -15.95 12.31 -0.34
N TYR A 76 -16.73 11.37 0.22
CA TYR A 76 -17.76 11.66 1.22
C TYR A 76 -17.18 12.27 2.50
N ILE A 77 -16.08 11.72 3.03
CA ILE A 77 -15.37 12.26 4.21
C ILE A 77 -14.90 13.70 3.94
N LEU A 78 -14.28 13.95 2.79
CA LEU A 78 -13.82 15.30 2.41
C LEU A 78 -14.99 16.28 2.28
N GLN A 79 -16.13 15.85 1.73
CA GLN A 79 -17.33 16.69 1.65
C GLN A 79 -17.92 17.01 3.02
N LEU A 80 -17.85 16.09 3.99
CA LEU A 80 -18.26 16.36 5.37
C LEU A 80 -17.37 17.43 6.00
N ASP A 81 -16.06 17.28 5.85
CA ASP A 81 -15.06 18.22 6.39
C ASP A 81 -15.22 19.63 5.78
N LEU A 82 -15.39 19.72 4.47
CA LEU A 82 -15.66 20.98 3.77
C LEU A 82 -16.94 21.70 4.24
N ARG A 83 -17.91 20.94 4.75
CA ARG A 83 -19.16 21.48 5.31
C ARG A 83 -19.05 21.82 6.79
N GLY A 84 -17.87 21.66 7.40
CA GLY A 84 -17.62 21.89 8.81
C GLY A 84 -18.11 20.76 9.72
N PHE A 85 -18.45 19.59 9.16
CA PHE A 85 -18.83 18.41 9.95
C PHE A 85 -17.62 17.51 10.13
N ALA A 86 -17.26 17.22 11.38
CA ALA A 86 -16.25 16.23 11.68
C ALA A 86 -16.73 14.85 11.17
N PRO A 87 -15.97 14.16 10.31
CA PRO A 87 -16.34 12.83 9.83
C PRO A 87 -16.32 11.83 10.99
N THR A 88 -17.48 11.26 11.30
CA THR A 88 -17.62 10.25 12.36
C THR A 88 -17.42 8.84 11.81
N TYR A 89 -16.87 7.94 12.65
CA TYR A 89 -16.73 6.53 12.27
C TYR A 89 -18.07 5.86 11.92
N THR A 90 -19.16 6.31 12.54
CA THR A 90 -20.51 5.83 12.23
C THR A 90 -20.93 6.24 10.82
N ALA A 91 -20.75 7.51 10.44
CA ALA A 91 -21.08 7.97 9.09
C ALA A 91 -20.26 7.27 8.00
N VAL A 92 -18.97 7.01 8.27
CA VAL A 92 -18.08 6.25 7.37
C VAL A 92 -18.55 4.80 7.23
N ARG A 93 -18.93 4.16 8.36
CA ARG A 93 -19.49 2.81 8.36
C ARG A 93 -20.79 2.73 7.57
N ASP A 94 -21.71 3.66 7.82
CA ASP A 94 -23.02 3.68 7.16
C ASP A 94 -22.88 3.84 5.66
N MET A 95 -21.93 4.66 5.20
CA MET A 95 -21.63 4.79 3.76
C MET A 95 -21.07 3.49 3.18
N ALA A 96 -20.13 2.84 3.87
CA ALA A 96 -19.59 1.55 3.45
C ALA A 96 -20.68 0.47 3.38
N ASP A 97 -21.54 0.37 4.39
CA ASP A 97 -22.63 -0.59 4.44
C ASP A 97 -23.67 -0.33 3.35
N LYS A 98 -23.95 0.93 3.01
CA LYS A 98 -24.81 1.29 1.86
C LYS A 98 -24.22 0.81 0.53
N LEU A 99 -22.92 1.01 0.31
CA LEU A 99 -22.24 0.54 -0.90
C LEU A 99 -22.24 -0.99 -0.99
N LEU A 100 -22.00 -1.67 0.13
CA LEU A 100 -22.06 -3.13 0.21
C LEU A 100 -23.47 -3.66 -0.03
N ALA A 101 -24.48 -3.06 0.58
CA ALA A 101 -25.87 -3.45 0.37
C ALA A 101 -26.31 -3.28 -1.10
N ALA A 102 -25.86 -2.21 -1.77
CA ALA A 102 -26.18 -1.94 -3.17
C ALA A 102 -25.68 -3.06 -4.14
N ARG A 103 -24.64 -3.80 -3.75
CA ARG A 103 -24.11 -4.94 -4.53
C ARG A 103 -24.48 -6.31 -3.96
N GLY A 104 -25.38 -6.37 -2.96
CA GLY A 104 -25.75 -7.61 -2.28
C GLY A 104 -24.66 -8.20 -1.37
N GLY A 105 -23.72 -7.38 -0.92
CA GLY A 105 -22.65 -7.77 0.00
C GLY A 105 -23.04 -7.67 1.48
N GLU A 106 -22.27 -8.34 2.33
CA GLU A 106 -22.41 -8.26 3.79
C GLU A 106 -21.85 -6.95 4.36
N GLN A 107 -22.35 -6.55 5.53
CA GLN A 107 -21.88 -5.37 6.26
C GLN A 107 -20.39 -5.44 6.66
N VAL A 108 -19.80 -4.27 6.85
CA VAL A 108 -18.45 -4.15 7.43
C VAL A 108 -18.45 -4.47 8.92
N GLY A 109 -17.32 -4.96 9.41
CA GLY A 109 -17.12 -5.21 10.84
C GLY A 109 -17.11 -3.90 11.65
N VAL A 110 -17.42 -3.99 12.94
CA VAL A 110 -17.52 -2.82 13.84
C VAL A 110 -16.23 -1.99 13.90
N ASN A 111 -15.07 -2.66 13.84
CA ASN A 111 -13.74 -2.02 13.90
C ASN A 111 -13.18 -1.63 12.53
N TRP A 112 -13.96 -1.81 11.46
CA TRP A 112 -13.52 -1.49 10.10
C TRP A 112 -13.25 0.00 9.90
N PRO A 113 -14.11 0.95 10.36
CA PRO A 113 -13.90 2.37 10.13
C PRO A 113 -12.59 2.92 10.71
N SER A 114 -12.18 2.47 11.89
CA SER A 114 -10.92 2.91 12.50
C SER A 114 -9.70 2.44 11.70
N THR A 115 -9.76 1.21 11.19
CA THR A 115 -8.72 0.62 10.34
C THR A 115 -8.67 1.30 8.98
N PHE A 116 -9.84 1.63 8.42
CA PHE A 116 -9.96 2.34 7.16
C PHE A 116 -9.35 3.75 7.24
N VAL A 117 -9.72 4.55 8.25
CA VAL A 117 -9.17 5.90 8.44
C VAL A 117 -7.66 5.87 8.70
N MET A 118 -7.19 4.91 9.50
CA MET A 118 -5.76 4.70 9.71
C MET A 118 -5.03 4.30 8.41
N GLY A 119 -5.67 3.52 7.54
CA GLY A 119 -5.15 3.14 6.22
C GLY A 119 -5.09 4.32 5.24
N VAL A 120 -6.13 5.14 5.18
CA VAL A 120 -6.18 6.36 4.36
C VAL A 120 -5.05 7.31 4.75
N SER A 121 -4.81 7.53 6.05
CA SER A 121 -3.71 8.38 6.53
C SER A 121 -2.32 7.83 6.16
N ARG A 122 -2.16 6.52 5.92
CA ARG A 122 -0.90 5.91 5.49
C ARG A 122 -0.69 5.93 3.99
N ASN A 123 -1.76 5.88 3.20
CA ASN A 123 -1.70 5.79 1.74
C ASN A 123 -1.83 7.16 1.03
N THR A 124 -2.29 8.20 1.73
CA THR A 124 -2.37 9.58 1.20
C THR A 124 -1.01 10.30 1.17
N LEU A 125 0.03 9.73 1.78
CA LEU A 125 1.40 10.26 1.76
C LEU A 125 2.28 9.68 0.62
N SER A 126 1.74 8.81 -0.24
CA SER A 126 2.48 8.22 -1.37
C SER A 126 1.99 8.67 -2.75
N HIS A 127 0.93 9.49 -2.82
CA HIS A 127 0.32 9.93 -4.08
C HIS A 127 0.29 11.46 -4.26
N LEU A 128 1.00 12.20 -3.41
CA LEU A 128 1.18 13.65 -3.51
C LEU A 128 2.67 14.02 -3.49
N ASP A 129 3.43 13.44 -4.42
CA ASP A 129 4.69 14.03 -4.88
C ASP A 129 4.46 14.47 -6.34
N LEU A 130 4.14 15.76 -6.50
CA LEU A 130 4.25 16.51 -7.77
C LEU A 130 5.54 17.34 -7.72
#